data_AF-A0AAD4LL67-F1
#
_entry.id   AF-A0AAD4LL67-F1
#
_cell.length_a   1.000
_cell.length_b   1.000
_cell.length_c   1.000
_cell.angle_alpha   90.00
_cell.angle_beta   90.00
_cell.angle_gamma   90.00
#
_symmetry.space_group_name_H-M   'P 1'
#
loop_
_entity.id
_entity.type
_entity.pdbx_description
1 polymer ?
#
loop_
_entity_poly.entity_id
_entity_poly.type
_entity_poly.pdbx_seq_one_letter_code
_entity_poly.pdbx_strand_id
1 'polypeptide(L)'
;TLISVVLFFLLGTRAVHAKFSVQTPVFTQCGLARFSWDQTKGPYNVIIVNQTDPCGEEVTDLGDHNSTSLSWNVTLPSSWNVVISVEDAQGEEAWSGPITVQPSNNASCLSTNN
;
A
#
# COMPACT_ATOMS: atom_id res chain seq x y z
N THR A 1 17.01 -58.18 -0.40
CA THR A 1 17.47 -56.79 -0.22
C THR A 1 16.36 -55.87 -0.69
N LEU A 2 15.69 -55.17 0.23
CA LEU A 2 14.65 -54.20 -0.14
C LEU A 2 15.35 -52.89 -0.49
N ILE A 3 15.20 -52.40 -1.72
CA ILE A 3 15.75 -51.12 -2.16
C ILE A 3 14.69 -50.05 -1.89
N SER A 4 14.90 -49.22 -0.87
CA SER A 4 14.12 -48.00 -0.64
C SER A 4 14.59 -46.91 -1.60
N VAL A 5 13.72 -46.51 -2.53
CA VAL A 5 13.93 -45.35 -3.40
C VAL A 5 13.30 -44.13 -2.73
N VAL A 6 14.12 -43.22 -2.21
CA VAL A 6 13.66 -41.93 -1.69
C VAL A 6 13.70 -40.92 -2.82
N LEU A 7 12.54 -40.55 -3.34
CA LEU A 7 12.39 -39.53 -4.37
C LEU A 7 12.42 -38.15 -3.71
N PHE A 8 13.56 -37.46 -3.77
CA PHE A 8 13.69 -36.07 -3.34
C PHE A 8 13.22 -35.14 -4.45
N PHE A 9 11.99 -34.62 -4.34
CA PHE A 9 11.54 -33.50 -5.15
C PHE A 9 12.11 -32.20 -4.55
N LEU A 10 13.19 -31.68 -5.16
CA LEU A 10 13.63 -30.31 -4.93
C LEU A 10 12.66 -29.37 -5.63
N LEU A 11 11.61 -28.95 -4.92
CA LEU A 11 10.77 -27.82 -5.32
C LEU A 11 11.62 -26.55 -5.25
N GLY A 12 12.25 -26.18 -6.36
CA GLY A 12 12.85 -24.88 -6.51
C GLY A 12 11.75 -23.83 -6.47
N THR A 13 11.58 -23.15 -5.34
CA THR A 13 10.69 -22.00 -5.23
C THR A 13 11.27 -20.88 -6.08
N ARG A 14 10.68 -20.65 -7.26
CA ARG A 14 10.93 -19.42 -7.99
C ARG A 14 10.29 -18.30 -7.17
N ALA A 15 11.10 -17.46 -6.56
CA ALA A 15 10.62 -16.20 -6.01
C ALA A 15 10.09 -15.36 -7.19
N VAL A 16 8.77 -15.33 -7.37
CA VAL A 16 8.12 -14.38 -8.26
C VAL A 16 8.12 -13.06 -7.51
N HIS A 17 9.05 -12.17 -7.86
CA HIS A 17 8.90 -10.76 -7.49
C HIS A 17 7.79 -10.19 -8.36
N ALA A 18 6.74 -9.66 -7.75
CA ALA A 18 5.80 -8.80 -8.47
C ALA A 18 6.59 -7.63 -9.04
N LYS A 19 6.43 -7.36 -10.34
CA LYS A 19 7.06 -6.22 -11.01
C LYS A 19 6.49 -4.89 -10.50
N PHE A 20 5.32 -4.94 -9.87
CA PHE A 20 4.60 -3.81 -9.34
C PHE A 20 4.47 -3.95 -7.82
N SER A 21 5.11 -3.05 -7.08
CA SER A 21 5.05 -2.99 -5.63
C SER A 21 4.93 -1.54 -5.14
N VAL A 22 4.38 -1.37 -3.93
CA VAL A 22 4.18 -0.08 -3.28
C VAL A 22 4.97 -0.04 -1.98
N GLN A 23 5.69 1.05 -1.73
CA GLN A 23 6.38 1.24 -0.45
C GLN A 23 5.38 1.33 0.70
N THR A 24 5.74 0.79 1.86
CA THR A 24 5.03 1.00 3.13
C THR A 24 5.67 2.14 3.92
N PRO A 25 5.19 3.38 3.82
CA PRO A 25 5.71 4.50 4.60
C PRO A 25 5.19 4.50 6.03
N VAL A 26 5.71 5.42 6.84
CA VAL A 26 5.09 5.81 8.11
C VAL A 26 4.11 6.95 7.86
N PHE A 27 2.89 6.81 8.35
CA PHE A 27 1.92 7.90 8.43
C PHE A 27 1.91 8.50 9.83
N THR A 28 1.92 9.82 9.93
CA THR A 28 1.73 10.57 11.17
C THR A 28 0.55 11.50 10.96
N GLN A 29 -0.39 11.54 11.92
CA GLN A 29 -1.54 12.43 11.85
C GLN A 29 -1.10 13.88 11.55
N CYS A 30 -1.71 14.48 10.53
CA CYS A 30 -1.40 15.83 10.06
C CYS A 30 0.08 16.06 9.71
N GLY A 31 0.77 14.99 9.32
CA GLY A 31 2.16 15.00 8.88
C GLY A 31 2.28 14.74 7.38
N LEU A 32 3.41 15.16 6.81
CA LEU A 32 3.73 14.89 5.42
C LEU A 32 4.29 13.47 5.26
N ALA A 33 3.56 12.62 4.55
CA ALA A 33 4.03 11.31 4.11
C ALA A 33 4.62 11.41 2.70
N ARG A 34 5.64 10.59 2.44
CA ARG A 34 6.24 10.40 1.12
C ARG A 34 6.35 8.92 0.85
N PHE A 35 5.91 8.49 -0.33
CA PHE A 35 5.98 7.11 -0.74
C PHE A 35 6.08 7.01 -2.27
N SER A 36 6.51 5.85 -2.73
CA SER A 36 6.69 5.53 -4.13
C SER A 36 6.26 4.10 -4.43
N TRP A 37 6.11 3.82 -5.71
CA TRP A 37 5.82 2.50 -6.25
C TRP A 37 6.70 2.21 -7.46
N ASP A 38 6.73 0.95 -7.88
CA ASP A 38 7.48 0.54 -9.06
C ASP A 38 6.89 1.13 -10.34
N GLN A 39 7.75 1.42 -11.32
CA GLN A 39 7.30 1.92 -12.61
C GLN A 39 6.70 0.81 -13.47
N THR A 40 5.41 0.91 -13.76
CA THR A 40 4.69 0.13 -14.78
C THR A 40 4.17 1.06 -15.90
N LYS A 41 2.87 1.09 -16.17
CA LYS A 41 2.24 1.90 -17.20
C LYS A 41 1.22 2.87 -16.58
N GLY A 42 1.66 4.12 -16.39
CA GLY A 42 0.78 5.17 -15.90
C GLY A 42 -0.32 5.59 -16.90
N PRO A 43 -1.27 6.44 -16.47
CA PRO A 43 -1.38 7.02 -15.13
C PRO A 43 -1.66 5.98 -14.03
N TYR A 44 -1.36 6.35 -12.78
CA TYR A 44 -1.57 5.52 -11.59
C TYR A 44 -2.66 6.14 -10.73
N ASN A 45 -3.75 5.43 -10.52
CA ASN A 45 -4.76 5.80 -9.54
C ASN A 45 -4.26 5.41 -8.14
N VAL A 46 -4.31 6.34 -7.18
CA VAL A 46 -3.81 6.11 -5.82
C VAL A 46 -4.93 6.37 -4.83
N ILE A 47 -5.27 5.35 -4.03
CA ILE A 47 -6.27 5.47 -2.96
C ILE A 47 -5.73 4.91 -1.65
N ILE A 48 -6.30 5.39 -0.55
CA ILE A 48 -6.12 4.84 0.80
C ILE A 48 -7.39 4.08 1.16
N VAL A 49 -7.23 2.83 1.59
CA VAL A 49 -8.35 1.95 1.96
C VAL A 49 -8.19 1.43 3.39
N ASN A 50 -9.29 0.94 3.97
CA ASN A 50 -9.24 0.30 5.28
C ASN A 50 -8.47 -1.03 5.20
N GLN A 51 -7.56 -1.28 6.13
CA GLN A 51 -6.77 -2.52 6.15
C GLN A 51 -7.61 -3.79 6.31
N THR A 52 -8.74 -3.74 7.02
CA THR A 52 -9.63 -4.90 7.23
C THR A 52 -10.68 -5.07 6.14
N ASP A 53 -10.87 -4.04 5.31
CA ASP A 53 -11.80 -4.06 4.17
C ASP A 53 -11.19 -3.31 2.97
N PRO A 54 -10.10 -3.83 2.38
CA PRO A 54 -9.37 -3.14 1.33
C PRO A 54 -10.13 -3.05 0.00
N CYS A 55 -11.20 -3.85 -0.15
CA CYS A 55 -12.10 -3.83 -1.30
C CYS A 55 -13.40 -3.07 -1.02
N GLY A 56 -13.51 -2.41 0.14
CA GLY A 56 -14.62 -1.55 0.50
C GLY A 56 -14.50 -0.15 -0.11
N GLU A 57 -15.24 0.80 0.47
CA GLU A 57 -15.13 2.22 0.11
C GLU A 57 -13.75 2.77 0.47
N GLU A 58 -13.21 3.62 -0.39
CA GLU A 58 -11.95 4.30 -0.14
C GLU A 58 -12.07 5.23 1.07
N VAL A 59 -11.04 5.20 1.92
CA VAL A 59 -10.89 6.15 3.02
C VAL A 59 -10.49 7.52 2.49
N THR A 60 -9.66 7.55 1.44
CA THR A 60 -9.22 8.78 0.78
C THR A 60 -8.82 8.48 -0.66
N ASP A 61 -9.39 9.20 -1.61
CA ASP A 61 -8.91 9.22 -3.00
C ASP A 61 -7.81 10.30 -3.16
N LEU A 62 -6.62 9.87 -3.61
CA LEU A 62 -5.49 10.76 -3.89
C LEU A 62 -5.33 11.06 -5.39
N GLY A 63 -6.21 10.52 -6.23
CA GLY A 63 -6.33 10.78 -7.66
C GLY A 63 -5.30 10.07 -8.53
N ASP A 64 -5.26 10.49 -9.81
CA ASP A 64 -4.38 9.93 -10.84
C ASP A 64 -3.04 10.68 -10.94
N HIS A 65 -1.95 9.91 -11.02
CA HIS A 65 -0.57 10.42 -11.08
C HIS A 65 0.19 9.90 -12.29
N ASN A 66 1.00 10.76 -12.93
CA ASN A 66 1.94 10.33 -13.98
C ASN A 66 3.35 10.03 -13.43
N SER A 67 3.60 10.34 -12.16
CA SER A 67 4.82 10.01 -11.43
C SER A 67 4.71 8.63 -10.77
N THR A 68 5.82 8.13 -10.24
CA THR A 68 5.89 6.91 -9.42
C THR A 68 6.10 7.20 -7.93
N SER A 69 5.79 8.43 -7.52
CA SER A 69 5.94 8.89 -6.15
C SER A 69 4.95 10.01 -5.83
N LEU A 70 4.52 10.07 -4.58
CA LEU A 70 3.59 11.06 -4.06
C LEU A 70 4.07 11.62 -2.71
N SER A 71 3.83 12.92 -2.50
CA SER A 71 3.90 13.55 -1.19
C SER A 71 2.48 13.93 -0.77
N TRP A 72 2.02 13.43 0.38
CA TRP A 72 0.65 13.63 0.86
C TRP A 72 0.64 14.11 2.30
N ASN A 73 -0.18 15.12 2.60
CA ASN A 73 -0.42 15.56 3.97
C ASN A 73 -1.51 14.68 4.58
N VAL A 74 -1.14 13.78 5.48
CA VAL A 74 -2.03 12.75 6.04
C VAL A 74 -3.17 13.41 6.83
N THR A 75 -4.38 13.35 6.30
CA THR A 75 -5.62 13.87 6.90
C THR A 75 -6.34 12.84 7.78
N LEU A 76 -5.68 11.73 8.12
CA LEU A 76 -6.26 10.65 8.89
C LEU A 76 -5.96 10.77 10.39
N PRO A 77 -6.90 10.38 11.26
CA PRO A 77 -6.66 10.35 12.70
C PRO A 77 -5.62 9.28 13.06
N SER A 78 -4.93 9.49 14.17
CA SER A 78 -4.08 8.46 14.78
C SER A 78 -4.86 7.17 15.06
N SER A 79 -4.16 6.03 15.12
CA SER A 79 -4.70 4.67 15.33
C SER A 79 -5.53 4.07 14.18
N TRP A 80 -5.80 4.82 13.11
CA TRP A 80 -6.39 4.25 11.90
C TRP A 80 -5.42 3.24 11.27
N ASN A 81 -5.96 2.10 10.83
CA ASN A 81 -5.21 1.05 10.14
C ASN A 81 -5.63 1.05 8.67
N VAL A 82 -4.69 1.39 7.80
CA VAL A 82 -4.94 1.61 6.38
C VAL A 82 -3.91 0.90 5.52
N VAL A 83 -4.20 0.82 4.24
CA VAL A 83 -3.30 0.33 3.18
C VAL A 83 -3.37 1.32 2.02
N ILE A 84 -2.26 1.49 1.30
CA ILE A 84 -2.21 2.23 0.04
C ILE A 84 -2.49 1.23 -1.08
N SER A 85 -3.48 1.53 -1.93
CA SER A 85 -3.68 0.86 -3.22
C SER A 85 -3.17 1.78 -4.33
N VAL A 86 -2.45 1.19 -5.28
CA VAL A 86 -2.07 1.85 -6.52
C VAL A 86 -2.47 0.93 -7.68
N GLU A 87 -3.34 1.43 -8.54
CA GLU A 87 -3.75 0.77 -9.80
C GLU A 87 -3.11 1.51 -10.98
N ASP A 88 -2.56 0.77 -11.94
CA ASP A 88 -2.00 1.34 -13.16
C ASP A 88 -3.02 1.40 -14.31
N ALA A 89 -2.64 2.00 -15.44
CA ALA A 89 -3.54 2.17 -16.59
C ALA A 89 -3.90 0.87 -17.33
N GLN A 90 -3.42 -0.27 -16.86
CA GLN A 90 -3.74 -1.61 -17.38
C GLN A 90 -4.67 -2.37 -16.43
N GLY A 91 -5.01 -1.79 -15.28
CA GLY A 91 -5.78 -2.44 -14.23
C GLY A 91 -4.94 -3.42 -13.40
N GLU A 92 -3.60 -3.35 -13.48
CA GLU A 92 -2.75 -4.06 -12.54
C GLU A 92 -2.71 -3.25 -11.25
N GLU A 93 -2.87 -3.91 -10.10
CA GLU A 93 -2.93 -3.26 -8.79
C GLU A 93 -1.83 -3.79 -7.87
N ALA A 94 -1.26 -2.92 -7.06
CA ALA A 94 -0.35 -3.28 -5.99
C ALA A 94 -0.73 -2.55 -4.70
N TRP A 95 -0.46 -3.20 -3.57
CA TRP A 95 -0.75 -2.67 -2.24
C TRP A 95 0.51 -2.49 -1.41
N SER A 96 0.50 -1.51 -0.52
CA SER A 96 1.49 -1.43 0.55
C SER A 96 1.26 -2.55 1.58
N GLY A 97 2.20 -2.70 2.51
CA GLY A 97 1.91 -3.34 3.79
C GLY A 97 0.92 -2.52 4.64
N PRO A 98 0.46 -3.08 5.77
CA PRO A 98 -0.43 -2.38 6.69
C PRO A 98 0.26 -1.17 7.34
N ILE A 99 -0.48 -0.08 7.48
CA ILE A 99 0.01 1.17 8.08
C ILE A 99 -0.92 1.57 9.22
N THR A 100 -0.36 1.68 10.43
CA THR A 100 -1.05 2.31 11.57
C THR A 100 -0.63 3.77 11.67
N VAL A 101 -1.59 4.69 11.55
CA VAL A 101 -1.33 6.14 11.64
C VAL A 101 -0.82 6.50 13.03
N GLN A 102 0.37 7.09 13.09
CA GLN A 102 1.03 7.50 14.33
C GLN A 102 0.41 8.78 14.90
N PRO A 103 0.40 8.93 16.23
CA PRO A 103 -0.10 10.13 16.89
C PRO A 103 0.78 11.35 16.60
N SER A 104 0.17 12.52 16.70
CA SER A 104 0.82 13.83 16.58
C SER A 104 0.14 14.81 17.53
N ASN A 105 0.88 15.85 17.96
CA ASN A 105 0.28 16.99 18.65
C ASN A 105 -0.45 17.95 17.68
N ASN A 106 -0.32 17.72 16.36
CA ASN A 106 -1.03 18.44 15.33
C ASN A 106 -2.34 17.72 14.96
N ALA A 107 -3.45 18.44 15.05
CA ALA A 107 -4.78 17.99 14.61
C ALA A 107 -5.41 18.94 13.58
N SER A 108 -4.64 19.90 13.03
CA SER A 108 -5.15 20.95 12.14
C SER A 108 -5.73 20.44 10.82
N CYS A 109 -5.38 19.21 10.44
CA CYS A 109 -5.83 18.55 9.22
C CYS A 109 -7.11 17.72 9.41
N LEU A 110 -7.51 17.48 10.67
CA LEU A 110 -8.73 16.74 10.97
C LEU A 110 -9.88 17.73 10.96
N SER A 111 -10.86 17.50 10.10
CA SER A 111 -12.11 18.25 10.17
C SER A 111 -12.77 18.01 11.52
N THR A 112 -12.86 19.04 12.35
CA THR A 112 -13.78 19.06 13.50
C THR A 112 -15.19 19.19 12.94
N ASN A 113 -15.82 18.06 12.62
CA ASN A 113 -17.26 18.05 12.41
C ASN A 113 -17.91 18.41 13.75
N ASN A 114 -18.45 19.64 13.83
CA ASN A 114 -19.32 20.10 14.90
C ASN A 114 -20.76 19.64 14.59
#